data_AF-A0A3B9UGT8-F1
#
_entry.id   AF-A0A3B9UGT8-F1
#
_cell.length_a   1.000
_cell.length_b   1.000
_cell.length_c   1.000
_cell.angle_alpha   90.00
_cell.angle_beta   90.00
_cell.angle_gamma   90.00
#
_symmetry.space_group_name_H-M   'P 1'
#
loop_
_entity.id
_entity.type
_entity.pdbx_description
1 polymer ?
#
loop_
_entity_poly.entity_id
_entity_poly.type
_entity_poly.pdbx_seq_one_letter_code
_entity_poly.pdbx_strand_id
1 'polypeptide(L)'
;MKKLLTLSALVMAFAGFAQKQVTFIVDMRGYTGASYSGVFVNGDYNSWCGTCNPMTDPENDSVWTVTLPLTQDSIEYKFTLDGWVGQENLTAGSACTKTTGAFTNRFAELQGDTILTGVCWQSCASCTGVFYATWQVNMANVTVNTNGVYVAGGAGMGAPGDHPMAMIPGTARYTKTLRKPSGWASDFTFLNGNCPSWGCMENLAGKPCAVGQFNVRGMSALTSDFRLRTCFGECTTDGSCPAPATTQNITFQVDMTGLTGTFTNLYVSGWFNNWSGNANELLDADGDMVYSATIPLLSGQWPYKFSMDNWASSEQLDSTTSDSTCTLTTGGFTNRILQSVSGQNDSLDVVCYASCLACGADASVAEGMISARVFPNPAQGYFVVENTTAEAIRVEVSTLTGQVVRVA
;
A
#
# COMPACT_ATOMS: atom_id res chain seq x y z
N MET A 1 -12.38 32.05 49.14
CA MET A 1 -11.90 32.54 47.82
C MET A 1 -10.87 31.55 47.29
N LYS A 2 -11.31 30.51 46.56
CA LYS A 2 -10.41 29.54 45.92
C LYS A 2 -10.19 30.01 44.48
N LYS A 3 -8.99 30.50 44.17
CA LYS A 3 -8.61 30.93 42.82
C LYS A 3 -8.35 29.68 41.98
N LEU A 4 -9.22 29.40 41.00
CA LEU A 4 -8.91 28.46 39.93
C LEU A 4 -7.85 29.11 39.03
N LEU A 5 -6.66 28.52 39.01
CA LEU A 5 -5.65 28.77 37.98
C LEU A 5 -5.97 27.87 36.80
N THR A 6 -6.57 28.43 35.76
CA THR A 6 -6.74 27.77 34.46
C THR A 6 -5.40 27.76 33.75
N LEU A 7 -4.77 26.57 33.70
CA LEU A 7 -3.60 26.31 32.88
C LEU A 7 -4.05 26.20 31.42
N SER A 8 -3.94 27.31 30.68
CA SER A 8 -4.17 27.31 29.24
C SER A 8 -2.96 26.68 28.55
N ALA A 9 -3.05 25.40 28.19
CA ALA A 9 -2.05 24.73 27.39
C ALA A 9 -2.11 25.27 25.95
N LEU A 10 -1.18 26.17 25.63
CA LEU A 10 -0.95 26.64 24.27
C LEU A 10 -0.32 25.48 23.48
N VAL A 11 -1.14 24.70 22.80
CA VAL A 11 -0.67 23.75 21.77
C VAL A 11 -0.16 24.60 20.61
N MET A 12 1.14 24.89 20.59
CA MET A 12 1.81 25.34 19.38
C MET A 12 1.76 24.18 18.38
N ALA A 13 0.82 24.25 17.45
CA ALA A 13 0.85 23.43 16.25
C ALA A 13 2.13 23.80 15.49
N PHE A 14 3.17 22.98 15.62
CA PHE A 14 4.27 22.97 14.68
C PHE A 14 3.65 22.53 13.34
N ALA A 15 3.34 23.50 12.48
CA ALA A 15 3.11 23.22 11.07
C ALA A 15 4.43 22.71 10.50
N GLY A 16 4.64 21.40 10.55
CA GLY A 16 5.70 20.75 9.79
C GLY A 16 5.40 21.01 8.32
N PHE A 17 6.20 21.85 7.67
CA PHE A 17 6.13 21.98 6.22
C PHE A 17 6.38 20.60 5.61
N ALA A 18 5.54 20.19 4.67
CA ALA A 18 5.68 18.89 4.00
C ALA A 18 7.04 18.85 3.29
N GLN A 19 7.91 17.96 3.74
CA GLN A 19 9.23 17.75 3.18
C GLN A 19 9.14 16.86 1.93
N LYS A 20 9.93 17.19 0.92
CA LYS A 20 9.98 16.52 -0.39
C LYS A 20 11.36 15.89 -0.55
N GLN A 21 11.40 14.60 -0.85
CA GLN A 21 12.64 13.90 -1.18
C GLN A 21 13.05 14.22 -2.61
N VAL A 22 14.14 14.98 -2.77
CA VAL A 22 14.67 15.41 -4.06
C VAL A 22 15.97 14.69 -4.36
N THR A 23 15.99 13.90 -5.43
CA THR A 23 17.18 13.15 -5.86
C THR A 23 17.91 13.91 -6.95
N PHE A 24 19.17 14.24 -6.68
CA PHE A 24 20.09 14.89 -7.60
C PHE A 24 21.01 13.84 -8.23
N ILE A 25 21.28 13.98 -9.52
CA ILE A 25 22.07 13.02 -10.30
C ILE A 25 22.97 13.83 -11.26
N VAL A 26 24.29 13.62 -11.19
CA VAL A 26 25.25 14.22 -12.13
C VAL A 26 26.26 13.18 -12.61
N ASP A 27 26.46 13.11 -13.92
CA ASP A 27 27.50 12.28 -14.54
C ASP A 27 28.75 13.12 -14.79
N MET A 28 29.81 12.75 -14.08
CA MET A 28 31.08 13.46 -14.05
C MET A 28 32.07 12.99 -15.13
N ARG A 29 31.72 12.00 -15.98
CA ARG A 29 32.64 11.47 -17.02
C ARG A 29 33.14 12.54 -17.99
N GLY A 30 32.34 13.59 -18.22
CA GLY A 30 32.70 14.71 -19.09
C GLY A 30 33.64 15.73 -18.44
N TYR A 31 33.97 15.58 -17.15
CA TYR A 31 34.84 16.50 -16.44
C TYR A 31 36.31 16.28 -16.83
N THR A 32 36.96 17.33 -17.32
CA THR A 32 38.36 17.31 -17.78
C THR A 32 39.28 18.24 -16.96
N GLY A 33 38.80 18.75 -15.83
CA GLY A 33 39.55 19.67 -14.97
C GLY A 33 40.53 18.98 -14.01
N ALA A 34 40.93 19.71 -12.96
CA ALA A 34 41.82 19.21 -11.93
C ALA A 34 41.20 18.06 -11.12
N SER A 35 42.03 17.15 -10.58
CA SER A 35 41.54 16.06 -9.71
C SER A 35 40.73 16.61 -8.54
N TYR A 36 39.64 15.92 -8.19
CA TYR A 36 38.77 16.25 -7.07
C TYR A 36 38.61 15.06 -6.12
N SER A 37 38.24 15.31 -4.87
CA SER A 37 38.01 14.28 -3.85
C SER A 37 36.52 14.00 -3.60
N GLY A 38 35.64 14.96 -3.86
CA GLY A 38 34.20 14.79 -3.70
C GLY A 38 33.38 15.74 -4.57
N VAL A 39 32.16 15.29 -4.88
CA VAL A 39 31.12 16.07 -5.55
C VAL A 39 30.07 16.49 -4.54
N PHE A 40 29.63 17.74 -4.62
CA PHE A 40 28.66 18.32 -3.69
C PHE A 40 27.56 19.04 -4.46
N VAL A 41 26.35 19.06 -3.89
CA VAL A 41 25.23 19.85 -4.41
C VAL A 41 24.91 21.02 -3.46
N ASN A 42 24.92 22.22 -4.00
CA ASN A 42 24.77 23.46 -3.23
C ASN A 42 23.63 24.28 -3.80
N GLY A 43 22.86 24.94 -2.94
CA GLY A 43 21.72 25.74 -3.40
C GLY A 43 21.22 26.75 -2.38
N ASP A 44 20.18 27.47 -2.76
CA ASP A 44 19.50 28.41 -1.86
C ASP A 44 19.00 27.74 -0.57
N TYR A 45 18.53 26.50 -0.67
CA TYR A 45 18.00 25.69 0.44
C TYR A 45 19.02 25.32 1.53
N ASN A 46 20.32 25.38 1.23
CA ASN A 46 21.39 25.14 2.21
C ASN A 46 22.31 26.36 2.37
N SER A 47 21.86 27.56 2.00
CA SER A 47 22.67 28.79 2.02
C SER A 47 23.99 28.65 1.27
N TRP A 48 24.01 27.87 0.18
CA TRP A 48 25.20 27.60 -0.64
C TRP A 48 26.37 26.99 0.15
N CYS A 49 26.08 26.20 1.18
CA CYS A 49 27.08 25.59 2.06
C CYS A 49 27.93 24.53 1.35
N GLY A 50 29.12 24.93 0.88
CA GLY A 50 29.97 24.17 -0.04
C GLY A 50 30.19 22.69 0.25
N THR A 51 30.21 22.29 1.53
CA THR A 51 30.49 20.91 1.97
C THR A 51 29.30 20.21 2.65
N CYS A 52 28.15 20.86 2.82
CA CYS A 52 27.05 20.33 3.63
C CYS A 52 26.34 19.12 3.00
N ASN A 53 26.29 19.03 1.67
CA ASN A 53 25.58 17.98 0.96
C ASN A 53 26.54 17.22 0.01
N PRO A 54 27.40 16.35 0.55
CA PRO A 54 28.21 15.47 -0.29
C PRO A 54 27.32 14.50 -1.06
N MET A 55 27.66 14.28 -2.31
CA MET A 55 27.07 13.24 -3.15
C MET A 55 27.92 11.96 -3.04
N THR A 56 27.34 10.83 -3.44
CA THR A 56 28.02 9.52 -3.39
C THR A 56 28.05 8.86 -4.77
N ASP A 57 29.13 8.15 -5.05
CA ASP A 57 29.33 7.24 -6.18
C ASP A 57 29.91 5.91 -5.64
N PRO A 58 29.12 5.11 -4.91
CA PRO A 58 29.62 3.88 -4.29
C PRO A 58 29.99 2.79 -5.29
N GLU A 59 29.49 2.87 -6.53
CA GLU A 59 29.78 1.94 -7.61
C GLU A 59 31.05 2.32 -8.40
N ASN A 60 31.62 3.49 -8.12
CA ASN A 60 32.75 4.08 -8.82
C ASN A 60 32.49 4.14 -10.34
N ASP A 61 31.27 4.51 -10.72
CA ASP A 61 30.83 4.64 -12.10
C ASP A 61 30.76 6.10 -12.54
N SER A 62 31.27 7.06 -11.77
CA SER A 62 31.23 8.50 -12.05
C SER A 62 29.83 9.11 -12.15
N VAL A 63 28.76 8.39 -11.79
CA VAL A 63 27.42 8.96 -11.60
C VAL A 63 27.21 9.22 -10.12
N TRP A 64 27.25 10.50 -9.76
CA TRP A 64 27.10 10.93 -8.39
C TRP A 64 25.63 11.19 -8.09
N THR A 65 25.17 10.67 -6.95
CA THR A 65 23.78 10.83 -6.51
C THR A 65 23.67 11.26 -5.06
N VAL A 66 22.58 11.95 -4.73
CA VAL A 66 22.15 12.21 -3.35
C VAL A 66 20.65 12.47 -3.34
N THR A 67 19.95 12.02 -2.31
CA THR A 67 18.55 12.40 -2.06
C THR A 67 18.49 13.31 -0.83
N LEU A 68 18.04 14.54 -1.00
CA LEU A 68 17.92 15.52 0.07
C LEU A 68 16.46 15.79 0.41
N PRO A 69 16.14 16.02 1.68
CA PRO A 69 14.78 16.25 2.11
C PRO A 69 14.54 17.78 2.16
N LEU A 70 13.83 18.34 1.18
CA LEU A 70 13.68 19.79 0.95
C LEU A 70 12.26 20.28 1.21
N THR A 71 12.08 21.52 1.65
CA THR A 71 10.74 22.10 1.93
C THR A 71 10.30 23.12 0.88
N GLN A 72 11.20 23.54 0.00
CA GLN A 72 10.96 24.58 -0.99
C GLN A 72 10.11 24.07 -2.16
N ASP A 73 9.35 24.97 -2.78
CA ASP A 73 8.58 24.69 -4.01
C ASP A 73 9.41 24.88 -5.28
N SER A 74 10.54 25.58 -5.18
CA SER A 74 11.56 25.64 -6.22
C SER A 74 12.92 25.92 -5.61
N ILE A 75 13.98 25.56 -6.31
CA ILE A 75 15.36 25.71 -5.85
C ILE A 75 16.25 26.22 -6.98
N GLU A 76 17.20 27.08 -6.63
CA GLU A 76 18.43 27.27 -7.39
C GLU A 76 19.56 26.42 -6.80
N TYR A 77 20.32 25.72 -7.64
CA TYR A 77 21.41 24.85 -7.19
C TYR A 77 22.58 24.77 -8.19
N LYS A 78 23.72 24.24 -7.73
CA LYS A 78 24.91 23.93 -8.54
C LYS A 78 25.56 22.64 -8.04
N PHE A 79 26.17 21.91 -8.97
CA PHE A 79 27.18 20.91 -8.61
C PHE A 79 28.53 21.60 -8.44
N THR A 80 29.30 21.14 -7.45
CA THR A 80 30.61 21.70 -7.09
C THR A 80 31.55 20.58 -6.69
N LEU A 81 32.85 20.87 -6.71
CA LEU A 81 33.92 19.96 -6.35
C LEU A 81 34.68 20.53 -5.15
N ASP A 82 34.94 19.67 -4.17
CA ASP A 82 35.76 19.97 -2.98
C ASP A 82 35.43 21.31 -2.29
N GLY A 83 34.13 21.59 -2.06
CA GLY A 83 33.72 22.78 -1.33
C GLY A 83 34.02 24.10 -2.04
N TRP A 84 33.64 24.21 -3.33
CA TRP A 84 33.83 25.36 -4.23
C TRP A 84 35.21 25.51 -4.89
N VAL A 85 36.14 24.57 -4.69
CA VAL A 85 37.41 24.53 -5.46
C VAL A 85 37.13 24.38 -6.95
N GLY A 86 36.17 23.52 -7.30
CA GLY A 86 35.58 23.43 -8.63
C GLY A 86 34.10 23.74 -8.60
N GLN A 87 33.57 24.32 -9.67
CA GLN A 87 32.13 24.55 -9.82
C GLN A 87 31.70 24.50 -11.28
N GLU A 88 30.39 24.33 -11.48
CA GLU A 88 29.81 24.47 -12.80
C GLU A 88 29.86 25.93 -13.30
N ASN A 89 30.20 26.08 -14.58
CA ASN A 89 30.07 27.32 -15.33
C ASN A 89 28.92 27.17 -16.36
N LEU A 90 27.72 27.57 -15.96
CA LEU A 90 26.49 27.34 -16.72
C LEU A 90 26.17 28.54 -17.61
N THR A 91 25.70 28.28 -18.83
CA THR A 91 25.27 29.32 -19.77
C THR A 91 23.91 29.88 -19.37
N ALA A 92 23.83 31.18 -19.13
CA ALA A 92 22.59 31.88 -18.80
C ALA A 92 21.52 31.69 -19.89
N GLY A 93 20.27 31.47 -19.47
CA GLY A 93 19.14 31.26 -20.38
C GLY A 93 19.02 29.84 -20.94
N SER A 94 19.89 28.91 -20.54
CA SER A 94 19.70 27.49 -20.84
C SER A 94 18.47 26.93 -20.12
N ALA A 95 17.84 25.89 -20.68
CA ALA A 95 16.53 25.39 -20.24
C ALA A 95 16.42 25.01 -18.75
N CYS A 96 17.53 24.61 -18.12
CA CYS A 96 17.57 24.25 -16.71
C CYS A 96 18.17 25.33 -15.81
N THR A 97 18.40 26.55 -16.31
CA THR A 97 19.15 27.58 -15.58
C THR A 97 18.29 28.78 -15.19
N LYS A 98 18.69 29.42 -14.09
CA LYS A 98 18.18 30.72 -13.66
C LYS A 98 19.36 31.60 -13.27
N THR A 99 19.30 32.87 -13.63
CA THR A 99 20.34 33.85 -13.31
C THR A 99 19.83 34.80 -12.23
N THR A 100 20.50 34.78 -11.08
CA THR A 100 20.20 35.64 -9.92
C THR A 100 21.44 36.44 -9.57
N GLY A 101 21.37 37.76 -9.74
CA GLY A 101 22.55 38.62 -9.64
C GLY A 101 23.59 38.28 -10.71
N ALA A 102 24.83 38.01 -10.29
CA ALA A 102 25.93 37.64 -11.18
C ALA A 102 26.05 36.12 -11.42
N PHE A 103 25.20 35.30 -10.80
CA PHE A 103 25.34 33.85 -10.81
C PHE A 103 24.27 33.18 -11.68
N THR A 104 24.70 32.34 -12.62
CA THR A 104 23.84 31.40 -13.33
C THR A 104 23.89 30.05 -12.63
N ASN A 105 22.74 29.62 -12.11
CA ASN A 105 22.55 28.38 -11.38
C ASN A 105 21.60 27.46 -12.13
N ARG A 106 21.56 26.18 -11.74
CA ARG A 106 20.47 25.28 -12.14
C ARG A 106 19.21 25.67 -11.39
N PHE A 107 18.04 25.44 -11.98
CA PHE A 107 16.74 25.70 -11.40
C PHE A 107 15.84 24.47 -11.51
N ALA A 108 15.07 24.20 -10.46
CA ALA A 108 14.07 23.14 -10.47
C ALA A 108 12.83 23.56 -9.66
N GLU A 109 11.65 23.26 -10.19
CA GLU A 109 10.38 23.33 -9.47
C GLU A 109 10.05 21.98 -8.85
N LEU A 110 9.50 21.99 -7.64
CA LEU A 110 9.31 20.83 -6.79
C LEU A 110 7.84 20.79 -6.35
N GLN A 111 7.04 19.91 -6.95
CA GLN A 111 5.63 19.73 -6.59
C GLN A 111 5.42 18.60 -5.56
N GLY A 112 6.47 17.86 -5.24
CA GLY A 112 6.48 16.73 -4.32
C GLY A 112 7.83 16.02 -4.39
N ASP A 113 7.88 14.77 -3.96
CA ASP A 113 9.06 13.93 -4.14
C ASP A 113 9.48 13.88 -5.61
N THR A 114 10.72 14.25 -5.88
CA THR A 114 11.19 14.49 -7.24
C THR A 114 12.52 13.78 -7.47
N ILE A 115 12.58 12.88 -8.45
CA ILE A 115 13.85 12.42 -9.01
C ILE A 115 14.15 13.36 -10.16
N LEU A 116 15.17 14.20 -10.01
CA LEU A 116 15.57 15.15 -11.07
C LEU A 116 16.19 14.39 -12.24
N THR A 117 16.20 15.04 -13.41
CA THR A 117 16.89 14.52 -14.60
C THR A 117 18.37 14.39 -14.31
N GLY A 118 18.95 13.23 -14.63
CA GLY A 118 20.39 13.06 -14.59
C GLY A 118 21.04 13.82 -15.73
N VAL A 119 22.04 14.62 -15.38
CA VAL A 119 22.67 15.58 -16.29
C VAL A 119 24.15 15.28 -16.47
N CYS A 120 24.68 15.59 -17.65
CA CYS A 120 26.12 15.70 -17.82
C CYS A 120 26.64 16.91 -17.05
N TRP A 121 27.83 16.81 -16.46
CA TRP A 121 28.53 17.95 -15.86
C TRP A 121 28.47 19.20 -16.76
N GLN A 122 28.08 20.35 -16.20
CA GLN A 122 27.90 21.63 -16.91
C GLN A 122 26.84 21.66 -18.03
N SER A 123 26.01 20.62 -18.15
CA SER A 123 24.94 20.54 -19.14
C SER A 123 23.56 20.52 -18.50
N CYS A 124 22.55 21.05 -19.21
CA CYS A 124 21.15 20.84 -18.86
C CYS A 124 20.57 19.51 -19.34
N ALA A 125 21.29 18.79 -20.18
CA ALA A 125 20.85 17.52 -20.75
C ALA A 125 21.62 16.33 -20.16
N SER A 126 21.03 15.15 -20.25
CA SER A 126 21.72 13.88 -20.04
C SER A 126 22.92 13.76 -20.99
N CYS A 127 23.90 12.94 -20.61
CA CYS A 127 25.04 12.64 -21.48
C CYS A 127 24.57 12.00 -22.80
N THR A 128 25.27 12.29 -23.90
CA THR A 128 24.91 11.73 -25.22
C THR A 128 24.86 10.20 -25.20
N GLY A 129 23.75 9.64 -25.70
CA GLY A 129 23.58 8.20 -25.90
C GLY A 129 23.25 7.40 -24.63
N VAL A 130 22.99 8.06 -23.50
CA VAL A 130 22.67 7.39 -22.24
C VAL A 130 21.55 8.08 -21.47
N PHE A 131 20.91 7.31 -20.59
CA PHE A 131 19.92 7.77 -19.63
C PHE A 131 20.17 7.15 -18.27
N TYR A 132 19.52 7.69 -17.24
CA TYR A 132 19.66 7.24 -15.87
C TYR A 132 18.37 6.56 -15.41
N ALA A 133 18.48 5.29 -15.06
CA ALA A 133 17.38 4.54 -14.47
C ALA A 133 17.49 4.64 -12.95
N THR A 134 16.49 5.24 -12.31
CA THR A 134 16.43 5.42 -10.86
C THR A 134 15.23 4.70 -10.28
N TRP A 135 15.50 3.79 -9.35
CA TRP A 135 14.49 3.07 -8.60
C TRP A 135 14.49 3.55 -7.15
N GLN A 136 13.30 3.79 -6.62
CA GLN A 136 13.04 4.02 -5.21
C GLN A 136 11.98 3.03 -4.74
N VAL A 137 12.37 2.11 -3.85
CA VAL A 137 11.46 1.10 -3.29
C VAL A 137 11.19 1.39 -1.83
N ASN A 138 9.91 1.49 -1.49
CA ASN A 138 9.42 1.64 -0.12
C ASN A 138 9.31 0.26 0.53
N MET A 139 9.98 0.09 1.65
CA MET A 139 10.04 -1.17 2.39
C MET A 139 9.13 -1.17 3.62
N ALA A 140 8.24 -0.19 3.80
CA ALA A 140 7.45 0.00 5.02
C ALA A 140 6.60 -1.22 5.45
N ASN A 141 6.20 -2.08 4.50
CA ASN A 141 5.38 -3.27 4.78
C ASN A 141 6.18 -4.53 5.13
N VAL A 142 7.51 -4.48 5.06
CA VAL A 142 8.38 -5.64 5.26
C VAL A 142 9.52 -5.31 6.22
N THR A 143 9.98 -6.30 6.97
CA THR A 143 11.23 -6.15 7.73
C THR A 143 12.40 -6.21 6.77
N VAL A 144 13.21 -5.16 6.72
CA VAL A 144 14.40 -5.12 5.85
C VAL A 144 15.45 -6.09 6.37
N ASN A 145 15.98 -6.91 5.47
CA ASN A 145 17.06 -7.84 5.76
C ASN A 145 18.33 -7.08 6.15
N THR A 146 19.10 -7.61 7.09
CA THR A 146 20.35 -6.98 7.57
C THR A 146 21.41 -6.80 6.48
N ASN A 147 21.34 -7.59 5.40
CA ASN A 147 22.23 -7.46 4.25
C ASN A 147 21.81 -6.33 3.29
N GLY A 148 20.69 -5.65 3.54
CA GLY A 148 20.23 -4.51 2.76
C GLY A 148 19.24 -4.86 1.64
N VAL A 149 18.97 -3.87 0.79
CA VAL A 149 18.00 -3.95 -0.32
C VAL A 149 18.75 -3.83 -1.64
N TYR A 150 18.34 -4.60 -2.65
CA TYR A 150 19.00 -4.65 -3.95
C TYR A 150 17.98 -4.54 -5.08
N VAL A 151 18.47 -4.15 -6.26
CA VAL A 151 17.75 -4.30 -7.53
C VAL A 151 18.56 -5.19 -8.46
N ALA A 152 17.98 -6.23 -9.05
CA ALA A 152 18.68 -7.10 -10.00
C ALA A 152 17.70 -7.68 -11.02
N GLY A 153 18.16 -8.52 -11.96
CA GLY A 153 17.24 -9.26 -12.84
C GLY A 153 17.76 -9.50 -14.24
N GLY A 154 16.98 -9.08 -15.22
CA GLY A 154 17.18 -9.35 -16.64
C GLY A 154 18.47 -8.80 -17.23
N ALA A 155 18.57 -8.83 -18.56
CA ALA A 155 19.78 -8.46 -19.28
C ALA A 155 20.29 -7.06 -18.88
N GLY A 156 21.51 -7.02 -18.36
CA GLY A 156 22.17 -5.78 -17.92
C GLY A 156 21.74 -5.25 -16.55
N MET A 157 20.94 -5.98 -15.76
CA MET A 157 20.58 -5.62 -14.37
C MET A 157 21.39 -6.34 -13.29
N GLY A 158 22.36 -7.19 -13.69
CA GLY A 158 23.19 -7.92 -12.74
C GLY A 158 22.44 -9.04 -12.01
N ALA A 159 23.17 -9.72 -11.14
CA ALA A 159 22.71 -10.78 -10.26
C ALA A 159 22.38 -10.22 -8.85
N PRO A 160 21.73 -11.02 -7.98
CA PRO A 160 21.54 -10.67 -6.58
C PRO A 160 22.87 -10.28 -5.93
N GLY A 161 22.89 -9.12 -5.28
CA GLY A 161 24.09 -8.56 -4.66
C GLY A 161 24.81 -7.48 -5.47
N ASP A 162 24.64 -7.40 -6.80
CA ASP A 162 25.42 -6.50 -7.65
C ASP A 162 25.08 -5.01 -7.45
N HIS A 163 23.82 -4.70 -7.15
CA HIS A 163 23.34 -3.32 -7.07
C HIS A 163 22.65 -3.05 -5.73
N PRO A 164 23.42 -2.89 -4.62
CA PRO A 164 22.87 -2.48 -3.34
C PRO A 164 22.21 -1.11 -3.47
N MET A 165 21.06 -0.94 -2.85
CA MET A 165 20.30 0.32 -2.81
C MET A 165 20.61 1.06 -1.51
N ALA A 166 20.78 2.38 -1.57
CA ALA A 166 21.04 3.22 -0.41
C ALA A 166 19.74 3.63 0.28
N MET A 167 19.68 3.59 1.61
CA MET A 167 18.53 4.10 2.35
C MET A 167 18.42 5.63 2.17
N ILE A 168 17.22 6.12 1.87
CA ILE A 168 16.90 7.55 1.86
C ILE A 168 16.65 7.98 3.32
N PRO A 169 17.50 8.84 3.92
CA PRO A 169 17.41 9.20 5.34
C PRO A 169 16.04 9.76 5.73
N GLY A 170 15.57 9.37 6.91
CA GLY A 170 14.26 9.82 7.44
C GLY A 170 13.06 9.15 6.77
N THR A 171 13.27 8.11 5.95
CA THR A 171 12.19 7.39 5.27
C THR A 171 12.38 5.87 5.34
N ALA A 172 11.38 5.09 4.92
CA ALA A 172 11.48 3.65 4.69
C ALA A 172 11.85 3.29 3.23
N ARG A 173 12.34 4.26 2.44
CA ARG A 173 12.65 4.08 1.02
C ARG A 173 14.13 3.87 0.80
N TYR A 174 14.45 3.02 -0.17
CA TYR A 174 15.80 2.78 -0.67
C TYR A 174 15.91 3.22 -2.11
N THR A 175 17.05 3.77 -2.52
CA THR A 175 17.28 4.33 -3.85
C THR A 175 18.49 3.71 -4.55
N LYS A 176 18.40 3.56 -5.86
CA LYS A 176 19.55 3.21 -6.72
C LYS A 176 19.38 3.87 -8.07
N THR A 177 20.46 4.44 -8.59
CA THR A 177 20.54 4.96 -9.94
C THR A 177 21.60 4.18 -10.71
N LEU A 178 21.29 3.77 -11.93
CA LEU A 178 22.24 3.14 -12.85
C LEU A 178 22.24 3.90 -14.18
N ARG A 179 23.45 4.11 -14.72
CA ARG A 179 23.62 4.63 -16.07
C ARG A 179 23.42 3.53 -17.10
N LYS A 180 22.58 3.77 -18.10
CA LYS A 180 22.24 2.79 -19.13
C LYS A 180 22.24 3.41 -20.54
N PRO A 181 22.60 2.64 -21.58
CA PRO A 181 22.52 3.12 -22.95
C PRO A 181 21.09 3.52 -23.35
N SER A 182 20.97 4.49 -24.25
CA SER A 182 19.70 4.79 -24.92
C SER A 182 19.14 3.54 -25.62
N GLY A 183 17.83 3.35 -25.53
CA GLY A 183 17.12 2.19 -26.05
C GLY A 183 17.25 0.92 -25.20
N TRP A 184 18.02 0.94 -24.11
CA TRP A 184 18.12 -0.21 -23.21
C TRP A 184 16.78 -0.49 -22.54
N ALA A 185 16.36 -1.75 -22.51
CA ALA A 185 15.17 -2.25 -21.83
C ALA A 185 15.58 -3.49 -21.02
N SER A 186 14.88 -3.77 -19.94
CA SER A 186 15.14 -4.96 -19.14
C SER A 186 13.99 -5.28 -18.20
N ASP A 187 13.95 -6.52 -17.74
CA ASP A 187 13.13 -6.89 -16.60
C ASP A 187 13.98 -6.79 -15.32
N PHE A 188 13.36 -6.54 -14.18
CA PHE A 188 14.04 -6.40 -12.90
C PHE A 188 13.15 -6.79 -11.72
N THR A 189 13.77 -7.01 -10.57
CA THR A 189 13.09 -7.28 -9.31
C THR A 189 13.83 -6.59 -8.17
N PHE A 190 13.10 -6.17 -7.14
CA PHE A 190 13.71 -5.79 -5.88
C PHE A 190 13.98 -7.04 -5.02
N LEU A 191 15.10 -7.02 -4.30
CA LEU A 191 15.48 -8.10 -3.40
C LEU A 191 15.67 -7.56 -1.98
N ASN A 192 15.07 -8.24 -1.01
CA ASN A 192 15.21 -7.94 0.41
C ASN A 192 16.33 -8.81 1.01
N GLY A 193 17.57 -8.44 0.70
CA GLY A 193 18.80 -9.14 1.09
C GLY A 193 19.64 -9.56 -0.10
N ASN A 194 20.89 -9.97 0.19
CA ASN A 194 21.78 -10.57 -0.80
C ASN A 194 21.61 -12.10 -0.78
N CYS A 195 20.68 -12.63 -1.58
CA CYS A 195 20.40 -14.06 -1.65
C CYS A 195 20.91 -14.66 -2.99
N PRO A 196 21.80 -15.67 -2.96
CA PRO A 196 22.29 -16.31 -4.19
C PRO A 196 21.22 -17.04 -5.01
N SER A 197 20.10 -17.44 -4.37
CA SER A 197 19.05 -18.28 -4.96
C SER A 197 17.84 -17.52 -5.49
N TRP A 198 17.88 -16.17 -5.57
CA TRP A 198 16.73 -15.31 -5.90
C TRP A 198 15.52 -15.42 -4.93
N GLY A 199 15.57 -16.26 -3.89
CA GLY A 199 14.46 -16.50 -2.97
C GLY A 199 14.06 -15.30 -2.09
N CYS A 200 14.81 -14.21 -2.15
CA CYS A 200 14.52 -12.94 -1.47
C CYS A 200 13.97 -11.86 -2.43
N MET A 201 13.70 -12.23 -3.68
CA MET A 201 13.00 -11.36 -4.62
C MET A 201 11.58 -11.06 -4.11
N GLU A 202 11.05 -9.91 -4.47
CA GLU A 202 9.66 -9.58 -4.20
C GLU A 202 8.68 -10.51 -4.91
N ASN A 203 7.47 -10.65 -4.36
CA ASN A 203 6.42 -11.46 -4.96
C ASN A 203 5.40 -10.58 -5.70
N LEU A 204 5.35 -10.71 -7.03
CA LEU A 204 4.38 -10.02 -7.88
C LEU A 204 3.41 -10.98 -8.58
N ALA A 205 3.37 -12.26 -8.19
CA ALA A 205 2.48 -13.23 -8.84
C ALA A 205 1.02 -12.74 -8.84
N GLY A 206 0.40 -12.73 -10.02
CA GLY A 206 -0.99 -12.25 -10.21
C GLY A 206 -1.17 -10.73 -10.16
N LYS A 207 -0.11 -9.94 -10.01
CA LYS A 207 -0.18 -8.47 -9.96
C LYS A 207 -0.02 -7.85 -11.35
N PRO A 208 -0.62 -6.66 -11.62
CA PRO A 208 -0.67 -6.08 -12.97
C PRO A 208 0.68 -5.60 -13.52
N CYS A 209 1.68 -5.39 -12.67
CA CYS A 209 3.04 -5.01 -13.08
C CYS A 209 3.98 -6.20 -13.24
N ALA A 210 3.48 -7.43 -13.04
CA ALA A 210 4.27 -8.64 -13.21
C ALA A 210 4.38 -9.01 -14.70
N VAL A 211 5.60 -9.31 -15.13
CA VAL A 211 5.92 -9.72 -16.49
C VAL A 211 6.73 -11.02 -16.48
N GLY A 212 6.60 -11.76 -17.58
CA GLY A 212 7.33 -13.00 -17.82
C GLY A 212 6.96 -14.14 -16.86
N GLN A 213 7.64 -15.27 -17.03
CA GLN A 213 7.38 -16.49 -16.24
C GLN A 213 7.78 -16.39 -14.76
N PHE A 214 8.63 -15.41 -14.41
CA PHE A 214 9.16 -15.23 -13.06
C PHE A 214 8.38 -14.18 -12.25
N ASN A 215 7.33 -13.59 -12.80
CA ASN A 215 6.55 -12.52 -12.16
C ASN A 215 7.44 -11.37 -11.66
N VAL A 216 8.34 -10.88 -12.51
CA VAL A 216 9.24 -9.75 -12.21
C VAL A 216 8.65 -8.46 -12.77
N ARG A 217 9.29 -7.30 -12.57
CA ARG A 217 8.86 -6.02 -13.14
C ARG A 217 9.45 -5.82 -14.52
N GLY A 218 8.68 -5.24 -15.43
CA GLY A 218 9.17 -4.84 -16.75
C GLY A 218 9.64 -3.39 -16.77
N MET A 219 10.67 -3.09 -17.56
CA MET A 219 11.12 -1.74 -17.87
C MET A 219 11.22 -1.57 -19.38
N SER A 220 10.49 -0.59 -19.92
CA SER A 220 10.51 -0.26 -21.35
C SER A 220 11.84 0.33 -21.80
N ALA A 221 12.07 0.33 -23.11
CA ALA A 221 13.26 0.90 -23.71
C ALA A 221 13.44 2.38 -23.34
N LEU A 222 14.62 2.74 -22.82
CA LEU A 222 14.93 4.09 -22.38
C LEU A 222 15.02 5.07 -23.55
N THR A 223 13.99 5.90 -23.72
CA THR A 223 14.02 7.10 -24.57
C THR A 223 14.22 8.39 -23.76
N SER A 224 14.19 8.27 -22.43
CA SER A 224 14.47 9.29 -21.42
C SER A 224 14.86 8.59 -20.11
N ASP A 225 15.19 9.35 -19.07
CA ASP A 225 15.43 8.80 -17.73
C ASP A 225 14.23 7.97 -17.25
N PHE A 226 14.52 6.78 -16.71
CA PHE A 226 13.51 5.95 -16.07
C PHE A 226 13.44 6.26 -14.58
N ARG A 227 12.22 6.42 -14.06
CA ARG A 227 11.97 6.76 -12.67
C ARG A 227 10.85 5.87 -12.15
N LEU A 228 11.15 5.05 -11.15
CA LEU A 228 10.13 4.28 -10.45
C LEU A 228 10.20 4.61 -8.97
N ARG A 229 9.06 5.03 -8.41
CA ARG A 229 8.80 5.01 -6.98
C ARG A 229 7.72 3.97 -6.73
N THR A 230 7.98 2.96 -5.91
CA THR A 230 7.02 1.88 -5.68
C THR A 230 7.16 1.34 -4.26
N CYS A 231 6.29 0.40 -3.88
CA CYS A 231 6.41 -0.37 -2.66
C CYS A 231 6.83 -1.80 -2.97
N PHE A 232 7.64 -2.39 -2.10
CA PHE A 232 8.16 -3.76 -2.26
C PHE A 232 7.00 -4.76 -2.37
N GLY A 233 7.00 -5.55 -3.45
CA GLY A 233 5.92 -6.51 -3.72
C GLY A 233 4.61 -5.87 -4.21
N GLU A 234 4.57 -4.57 -4.48
CA GLU A 234 3.37 -3.86 -4.93
C GLU A 234 3.58 -3.15 -6.27
N CYS A 235 2.49 -2.91 -6.99
CA CYS A 235 2.53 -2.25 -8.31
C CYS A 235 2.26 -0.75 -8.27
N THR A 236 2.42 -0.11 -7.10
CA THR A 236 2.28 1.35 -6.98
C THR A 236 3.39 2.07 -7.75
N THR A 237 3.12 3.28 -8.25
CA THR A 237 4.08 4.06 -9.05
C THR A 237 4.44 5.41 -8.41
N ASP A 238 3.86 5.69 -7.26
CA ASP A 238 4.08 6.89 -6.45
C ASP A 238 4.91 6.62 -5.18
N GLY A 239 5.24 5.35 -4.89
CA GLY A 239 5.95 4.94 -3.68
C GLY A 239 5.05 4.71 -2.46
N SER A 240 3.73 4.79 -2.63
CA SER A 240 2.78 4.41 -1.57
C SER A 240 2.83 2.91 -1.31
N CYS A 241 2.78 2.52 -0.03
CA CYS A 241 2.56 1.14 0.38
C CYS A 241 1.09 1.03 0.82
N PRO A 242 0.25 0.27 0.10
CA PRO A 242 -1.07 -0.10 0.60
C PRO A 242 -0.91 -0.74 1.99
N ALA A 243 -1.81 -0.43 2.92
CA ALA A 243 -1.79 -1.09 4.22
C ALA A 243 -1.85 -2.62 4.01
N PRO A 244 -1.00 -3.41 4.70
CA PRO A 244 -1.10 -4.86 4.65
C PRO A 244 -2.54 -5.27 4.96
N ALA A 245 -3.07 -6.23 4.19
CA ALA A 245 -4.40 -6.74 4.46
C ALA A 245 -4.39 -7.41 5.85
N THR A 246 -5.06 -6.79 6.82
CA THR A 246 -5.17 -7.34 8.18
C THR A 246 -6.29 -8.38 8.20
N THR A 247 -6.01 -9.54 8.79
CA THR A 247 -7.07 -10.48 9.14
C THR A 247 -7.82 -9.96 10.37
N GLN A 248 -9.13 -10.23 10.42
CA GLN A 248 -9.99 -10.04 11.56
C GLN A 248 -10.40 -11.42 12.09
N ASN A 249 -10.44 -11.59 13.40
CA ASN A 249 -10.90 -12.84 14.02
C ASN A 249 -12.42 -12.90 13.93
N ILE A 250 -12.95 -13.85 13.18
CA ILE A 250 -14.39 -14.07 13.03
C ILE A 250 -14.78 -15.29 13.84
N THR A 251 -15.69 -15.12 14.80
CA THR A 251 -16.27 -16.24 15.53
C THR A 251 -17.52 -16.75 14.80
N PHE A 252 -17.42 -17.95 14.25
CA PHE A 252 -18.56 -18.69 13.70
C PHE A 252 -19.28 -19.38 14.84
N GLN A 253 -20.61 -19.28 14.88
CA GLN A 253 -21.44 -19.84 15.94
C GLN A 253 -22.68 -20.48 15.33
N VAL A 254 -23.06 -21.67 15.82
CA VAL A 254 -24.28 -22.37 15.39
C VAL A 254 -24.93 -23.08 16.56
N ASP A 255 -26.23 -22.86 16.72
CA ASP A 255 -27.08 -23.53 17.69
C ASP A 255 -27.58 -24.86 17.10
N MET A 256 -27.27 -25.95 17.80
CA MET A 256 -27.59 -27.31 17.39
C MET A 256 -28.81 -27.89 18.13
N THR A 257 -29.49 -27.13 18.98
CA THR A 257 -30.65 -27.56 19.80
C THR A 257 -31.75 -28.24 18.98
N GLY A 258 -31.99 -27.78 17.76
CA GLY A 258 -33.03 -28.30 16.86
C GLY A 258 -32.64 -29.59 16.12
N LEU A 259 -31.39 -30.04 16.20
CA LEU A 259 -30.92 -31.22 15.49
C LEU A 259 -31.38 -32.51 16.21
N THR A 260 -32.05 -33.40 15.49
CA THR A 260 -32.55 -34.69 16.03
C THR A 260 -31.59 -35.87 15.81
N GLY A 261 -30.52 -35.68 15.03
CA GLY A 261 -29.48 -36.68 14.77
C GLY A 261 -28.28 -36.57 15.72
N THR A 262 -27.40 -37.57 15.68
CA THR A 262 -26.14 -37.58 16.44
C THR A 262 -24.95 -37.32 15.51
N PHE A 263 -23.91 -36.67 16.03
CA PHE A 263 -22.62 -36.45 15.37
C PHE A 263 -21.47 -36.62 16.38
N THR A 264 -20.23 -36.77 15.92
CA THR A 264 -19.04 -36.80 16.78
C THR A 264 -18.34 -35.46 16.83
N ASN A 265 -18.10 -34.84 15.67
CA ASN A 265 -17.41 -33.57 15.53
C ASN A 265 -18.18 -32.65 14.56
N LEU A 266 -18.22 -31.36 14.89
CA LEU A 266 -18.83 -30.32 14.07
C LEU A 266 -17.75 -29.41 13.51
N TYR A 267 -17.88 -28.98 12.26
CA TYR A 267 -16.88 -28.17 11.55
C TYR A 267 -17.53 -27.03 10.78
N VAL A 268 -16.75 -25.96 10.55
CA VAL A 268 -17.07 -24.91 9.57
C VAL A 268 -16.15 -25.08 8.37
N SER A 269 -16.75 -25.21 7.20
CA SER A 269 -16.06 -25.47 5.94
C SER A 269 -16.35 -24.34 4.97
N GLY A 270 -15.35 -23.78 4.30
CA GLY A 270 -15.56 -22.66 3.39
C GLY A 270 -14.35 -22.35 2.52
N TRP A 271 -14.42 -21.26 1.77
CA TRP A 271 -13.31 -20.84 0.91
C TRP A 271 -12.01 -20.61 1.68
N PHE A 272 -12.09 -20.17 2.92
CA PHE A 272 -10.94 -19.89 3.78
C PHE A 272 -10.13 -21.14 4.18
N ASN A 273 -10.68 -22.36 4.02
CA ASN A 273 -9.99 -23.61 4.32
C ASN A 273 -10.10 -24.64 3.18
N ASN A 274 -10.31 -24.17 1.95
CA ASN A 274 -10.51 -25.02 0.77
C ASN A 274 -11.63 -26.07 0.95
N TRP A 275 -12.71 -25.71 1.64
CA TRP A 275 -13.84 -26.60 1.94
C TRP A 275 -13.45 -27.88 2.71
N SER A 276 -12.41 -27.82 3.54
CA SER A 276 -12.07 -28.95 4.41
C SER A 276 -13.22 -29.26 5.38
N GLY A 277 -13.61 -30.53 5.45
CA GLY A 277 -14.63 -31.03 6.38
C GLY A 277 -14.10 -31.35 7.78
N ASN A 278 -12.81 -31.13 8.04
CA ASN A 278 -12.16 -31.54 9.28
C ASN A 278 -11.03 -30.62 9.78
N ALA A 279 -10.86 -29.43 9.20
CA ALA A 279 -9.78 -28.50 9.58
C ALA A 279 -10.17 -27.50 10.69
N ASN A 280 -11.44 -27.10 10.75
CA ASN A 280 -11.92 -26.06 11.67
C ASN A 280 -13.10 -26.60 12.49
N GLU A 281 -12.77 -27.32 13.57
CA GLU A 281 -13.76 -27.90 14.49
C GLU A 281 -14.40 -26.79 15.34
N LEU A 282 -15.71 -26.87 15.55
CA LEU A 282 -16.45 -26.04 16.50
C LEU A 282 -16.66 -26.82 17.79
N LEU A 283 -16.55 -26.13 18.91
CA LEU A 283 -16.69 -26.71 20.24
C LEU A 283 -17.83 -26.06 21.01
N ASP A 284 -18.46 -26.83 21.88
CA ASP A 284 -19.45 -26.40 22.87
C ASP A 284 -18.79 -26.49 24.26
N ALA A 285 -18.16 -25.39 24.68
CA ALA A 285 -17.29 -25.39 25.86
C ALA A 285 -18.06 -25.22 27.18
N ASP A 286 -19.24 -24.61 27.13
CA ASP A 286 -20.12 -24.33 28.27
C ASP A 286 -21.35 -25.26 28.32
N GLY A 287 -21.56 -26.09 27.31
CA GLY A 287 -22.58 -27.13 27.29
C GLY A 287 -23.98 -26.58 27.00
N ASP A 288 -24.08 -25.44 26.31
CA ASP A 288 -25.34 -24.77 26.00
C ASP A 288 -25.91 -25.16 24.62
N MET A 289 -25.22 -26.07 23.91
CA MET A 289 -25.51 -26.51 22.53
C MET A 289 -25.23 -25.46 21.44
N VAL A 290 -24.56 -24.35 21.77
CA VAL A 290 -24.02 -23.39 20.81
C VAL A 290 -22.55 -23.70 20.56
N TYR A 291 -22.28 -24.22 19.37
CA TYR A 291 -20.93 -24.58 18.97
C TYR A 291 -20.24 -23.38 18.32
N SER A 292 -18.97 -23.15 18.65
CA SER A 292 -18.23 -22.02 18.09
C SER A 292 -16.78 -22.30 17.74
N ALA A 293 -16.25 -21.53 16.78
CA ALA A 293 -14.85 -21.49 16.40
C ALA A 293 -14.45 -20.11 15.88
N THR A 294 -13.25 -19.63 16.24
CA THR A 294 -12.73 -18.34 15.77
C THR A 294 -11.69 -18.56 14.67
N ILE A 295 -11.91 -17.93 13.51
CA ILE A 295 -11.04 -18.04 12.33
C ILE A 295 -10.55 -16.65 11.91
N PRO A 296 -9.24 -16.44 11.73
CA PRO A 296 -8.71 -15.19 11.19
C PRO A 296 -8.97 -15.11 9.67
N LEU A 297 -9.82 -14.17 9.26
CA LEU A 297 -10.21 -13.96 7.86
C LEU A 297 -9.82 -12.57 7.36
N LEU A 298 -9.43 -12.45 6.10
CA LEU A 298 -9.29 -11.14 5.44
C LEU A 298 -10.68 -10.55 5.15
N SER A 299 -10.81 -9.23 5.04
CA SER A 299 -12.05 -8.62 4.58
C SER A 299 -12.43 -9.11 3.18
N GLY A 300 -13.71 -9.38 2.97
CA GLY A 300 -14.20 -10.00 1.74
C GLY A 300 -15.42 -10.88 1.96
N GLN A 301 -15.83 -11.55 0.89
CA GLN A 301 -16.93 -12.51 0.87
C GLN A 301 -16.43 -13.93 1.08
N TRP A 302 -16.99 -14.62 2.06
CA TRP A 302 -16.60 -15.97 2.43
C TRP A 302 -17.83 -16.87 2.43
N PRO A 303 -18.04 -17.65 1.36
CA PRO A 303 -19.00 -18.73 1.36
C PRO A 303 -18.57 -19.84 2.34
N TYR A 304 -19.50 -20.35 3.14
CA TYR A 304 -19.23 -21.39 4.13
C TYR A 304 -20.44 -22.29 4.40
N LYS A 305 -20.21 -23.40 5.11
CA LYS A 305 -21.22 -24.33 5.64
C LYS A 305 -20.78 -24.91 6.98
N PHE A 306 -21.76 -25.25 7.81
CA PHE A 306 -21.58 -26.17 8.92
C PHE A 306 -21.68 -27.63 8.43
N SER A 307 -20.68 -28.44 8.76
CA SER A 307 -20.55 -29.84 8.36
C SER A 307 -20.22 -30.72 9.56
N MET A 308 -20.64 -31.98 9.52
CA MET A 308 -20.43 -32.96 10.60
C MET A 308 -19.61 -34.13 10.09
N ASP A 309 -18.73 -34.64 10.96
CA ASP A 309 -17.96 -35.87 10.78
C ASP A 309 -17.29 -35.98 9.40
N ASN A 310 -16.59 -34.92 8.97
CA ASN A 310 -15.91 -34.83 7.68
C ASN A 310 -16.84 -35.05 6.48
N TRP A 311 -17.85 -34.19 6.35
CA TRP A 311 -18.87 -34.21 5.29
C TRP A 311 -19.77 -35.46 5.28
N ALA A 312 -19.78 -36.28 6.34
CA ALA A 312 -20.77 -37.35 6.48
C ALA A 312 -22.21 -36.79 6.52
N SER A 313 -22.35 -35.57 7.06
CA SER A 313 -23.54 -34.76 6.94
C SER A 313 -23.17 -33.28 6.83
N SER A 314 -24.06 -32.47 6.27
CA SER A 314 -23.91 -31.01 6.21
C SER A 314 -25.28 -30.34 6.16
N GLU A 315 -25.32 -29.08 6.55
CA GLU A 315 -26.57 -28.33 6.49
C GLU A 315 -27.10 -28.19 5.05
N GLN A 316 -28.43 -28.20 4.96
CA GLN A 316 -29.18 -27.96 3.73
C GLN A 316 -29.99 -26.68 3.92
N LEU A 317 -29.58 -25.63 3.23
CA LEU A 317 -30.23 -24.32 3.28
C LEU A 317 -31.08 -24.12 2.04
N ASP A 318 -32.26 -23.53 2.19
CA ASP A 318 -33.15 -23.25 1.07
C ASP A 318 -33.13 -21.76 0.69
N SER A 319 -32.44 -21.45 -0.41
CA SER A 319 -32.31 -20.08 -0.92
C SER A 319 -33.63 -19.45 -1.41
N THR A 320 -34.75 -20.18 -1.37
CA THR A 320 -36.09 -19.67 -1.71
C THR A 320 -36.94 -19.31 -0.49
N THR A 321 -36.41 -19.52 0.72
CA THR A 321 -37.08 -19.25 2.00
C THR A 321 -36.42 -18.07 2.72
N SER A 322 -36.68 -17.93 4.03
CA SER A 322 -35.96 -17.00 4.92
C SER A 322 -34.45 -17.16 4.89
N ASP A 323 -33.93 -18.33 4.47
CA ASP A 323 -32.50 -18.56 4.35
C ASP A 323 -31.84 -17.81 3.18
N SER A 324 -32.63 -17.22 2.27
CA SER A 324 -32.10 -16.36 1.19
C SER A 324 -31.29 -15.16 1.70
N THR A 325 -31.53 -14.72 2.94
CA THR A 325 -30.89 -13.54 3.55
C THR A 325 -29.42 -13.75 3.89
N CYS A 326 -29.00 -14.99 4.17
CA CYS A 326 -27.62 -15.30 4.54
C CYS A 326 -26.97 -16.32 3.60
N THR A 327 -27.56 -16.59 2.43
CA THR A 327 -27.05 -17.60 1.48
C THR A 327 -26.57 -17.03 0.16
N LEU A 328 -25.64 -17.75 -0.47
CA LEU A 328 -25.19 -17.55 -1.84
C LEU A 328 -25.21 -18.90 -2.56
N THR A 329 -25.96 -18.98 -3.67
CA THR A 329 -26.04 -20.18 -4.51
C THR A 329 -25.08 -20.07 -5.68
N THR A 330 -24.05 -20.92 -5.71
CA THR A 330 -23.06 -20.96 -6.79
C THR A 330 -22.86 -22.40 -7.25
N GLY A 331 -22.95 -22.65 -8.56
CA GLY A 331 -22.72 -23.99 -9.13
C GLY A 331 -23.70 -25.06 -8.64
N GLY A 332 -24.91 -24.66 -8.23
CA GLY A 332 -25.94 -25.57 -7.68
C GLY A 332 -25.81 -25.84 -6.17
N PHE A 333 -24.82 -25.25 -5.48
CA PHE A 333 -24.66 -25.36 -4.04
C PHE A 333 -25.12 -24.07 -3.35
N THR A 334 -26.10 -24.19 -2.46
CA THR A 334 -26.52 -23.12 -1.55
C THR A 334 -25.66 -23.16 -0.30
N ASN A 335 -24.84 -22.14 -0.11
CA ASN A 335 -23.93 -21.98 1.05
C ASN A 335 -24.30 -20.74 1.83
N ARG A 336 -23.91 -20.65 3.11
CA ARG A 336 -23.95 -19.38 3.85
C ARG A 336 -22.93 -18.41 3.24
N ILE A 337 -23.19 -17.11 3.34
CA ILE A 337 -22.29 -16.06 2.89
C ILE A 337 -21.96 -15.10 4.04
N LEU A 338 -20.67 -14.99 4.36
CA LEU A 338 -20.16 -13.97 5.26
C LEU A 338 -19.60 -12.80 4.45
N GLN A 339 -20.09 -11.60 4.71
CA GLN A 339 -19.42 -10.36 4.31
C GLN A 339 -18.56 -9.85 5.47
N SER A 340 -17.27 -10.19 5.45
CA SER A 340 -16.31 -9.68 6.44
C SER A 340 -15.82 -8.28 6.05
N VAL A 341 -15.84 -7.36 7.02
CA VAL A 341 -15.40 -5.96 6.86
C VAL A 341 -14.50 -5.60 8.04
N SER A 342 -13.33 -5.00 7.75
CA SER A 342 -12.35 -4.65 8.77
C SER A 342 -12.96 -3.77 9.88
N GLY A 343 -12.74 -4.15 11.14
CA GLY A 343 -13.24 -3.46 12.32
C GLY A 343 -14.74 -3.69 12.62
N GLN A 344 -15.36 -4.73 12.07
CA GLN A 344 -16.74 -5.15 12.32
C GLN A 344 -16.82 -6.69 12.45
N ASN A 345 -17.82 -7.20 13.17
CA ASN A 345 -18.18 -8.62 13.27
C ASN A 345 -17.12 -9.56 13.90
N ASP A 346 -16.65 -9.24 15.10
CA ASP A 346 -15.76 -10.14 15.87
C ASP A 346 -16.48 -11.43 16.32
N SER A 347 -17.82 -11.43 16.30
CA SER A 347 -18.67 -12.61 16.44
C SER A 347 -19.85 -12.51 15.47
N LEU A 348 -20.13 -13.59 14.74
CA LEU A 348 -21.38 -13.71 13.99
C LEU A 348 -22.53 -13.96 14.96
N ASP A 349 -23.74 -13.57 14.56
CA ASP A 349 -24.94 -13.92 15.32
C ASP A 349 -25.09 -15.44 15.40
N VAL A 350 -25.58 -15.93 16.54
CA VAL A 350 -25.89 -17.35 16.71
C VAL A 350 -27.08 -17.71 15.83
N VAL A 351 -26.88 -18.65 14.91
CA VAL A 351 -27.89 -19.13 13.96
C VAL A 351 -28.23 -20.58 14.22
N CYS A 352 -29.45 -20.99 13.92
CA CYS A 352 -29.85 -22.38 14.02
C CYS A 352 -29.20 -23.22 12.92
N TYR A 353 -28.88 -24.48 13.23
CA TYR A 353 -28.40 -25.42 12.22
C TYR A 353 -29.39 -25.51 11.04
N ALA A 354 -28.87 -25.39 9.82
CA ALA A 354 -29.67 -25.36 8.60
C ALA A 354 -30.73 -24.23 8.54
N SER A 355 -30.51 -23.12 9.24
CA SER A 355 -31.29 -21.88 9.08
C SER A 355 -30.43 -20.62 9.17
N CYS A 356 -30.84 -19.55 8.51
CA CYS A 356 -30.27 -18.21 8.70
C CYS A 356 -30.78 -17.47 9.93
N LEU A 357 -31.76 -18.03 10.66
CA LEU A 357 -32.36 -17.42 11.85
C LEU A 357 -31.92 -18.14 13.13
N ALA A 358 -32.08 -17.49 14.28
CA ALA A 358 -31.91 -18.14 15.58
C ALA A 358 -32.92 -19.29 15.77
N CYS A 359 -32.59 -20.31 16.56
CA CYS A 359 -33.51 -21.42 16.77
C CYS A 359 -34.82 -20.95 17.42
N GLY A 360 -35.95 -21.38 16.86
CA GLY A 360 -37.29 -20.99 17.31
C GLY A 360 -37.74 -19.58 16.90
N ALA A 361 -36.94 -18.85 16.11
CA ALA A 361 -37.38 -17.61 15.49
C ALA A 361 -38.27 -17.90 14.28
N ASP A 362 -39.50 -17.39 14.28
CA ASP A 362 -40.32 -17.34 13.08
C ASP A 362 -39.80 -16.24 12.17
N ALA A 363 -39.71 -16.50 10.86
CA ALA A 363 -39.40 -15.50 9.83
C ALA A 363 -40.49 -14.41 9.70
N SER A 364 -41.50 -14.40 10.57
CA SER A 364 -42.60 -13.46 10.54
C SER A 364 -42.23 -12.16 11.26
N VAL A 365 -41.55 -11.26 10.53
CA VAL A 365 -42.06 -9.89 10.55
C VAL A 365 -43.15 -9.88 9.50
N ALA A 366 -44.42 -9.88 9.91
CA ALA A 366 -45.51 -9.69 8.94
C ALA A 366 -45.22 -8.42 8.14
N GLU A 367 -45.22 -8.50 6.80
CA GLU A 367 -45.21 -7.30 5.97
C GLU A 367 -46.36 -6.41 6.42
N GLY A 368 -46.03 -5.24 6.99
CA GLY A 368 -46.98 -4.32 7.62
C GLY A 368 -46.65 -3.90 9.06
N MET A 369 -45.70 -4.54 9.75
CA MET A 369 -45.30 -4.15 11.12
C MET A 369 -44.23 -3.03 11.17
N ILE A 370 -43.55 -2.75 10.06
CA ILE A 370 -42.58 -1.64 9.96
C ILE A 370 -43.18 -0.55 9.08
N SER A 371 -43.70 0.52 9.71
CA SER A 371 -43.99 1.77 9.02
C SER A 371 -42.92 2.81 9.35
N ALA A 372 -42.16 3.22 8.34
CA ALA A 372 -41.28 4.37 8.42
C ALA A 372 -41.79 5.44 7.47
N ARG A 373 -41.86 6.69 7.93
CA ARG A 373 -42.18 7.83 7.06
C ARG A 373 -40.88 8.54 6.70
N VAL A 374 -40.66 8.73 5.40
CA VAL A 374 -39.50 9.48 4.89
C VAL A 374 -39.97 10.86 4.49
N PHE A 375 -39.34 11.89 5.06
CA PHE A 375 -39.62 13.29 4.77
C PHE A 375 -38.41 13.90 4.06
N PRO A 376 -38.33 13.78 2.72
CA PRO A 376 -37.27 14.43 1.96
C PRO A 376 -37.44 15.96 2.01
N ASN A 377 -36.37 16.68 2.38
CA ASN A 377 -36.35 18.15 2.33
C ASN A 377 -35.34 18.62 1.25
N PRO A 378 -35.82 19.00 0.05
CA PRO A 378 -34.95 19.43 -1.05
C PRO A 378 -34.15 20.71 -0.77
N ALA A 379 -34.53 21.48 0.26
CA ALA A 379 -33.91 22.78 0.56
C ALA A 379 -32.77 22.70 1.59
N GLN A 380 -32.63 21.58 2.33
CA GLN A 380 -31.70 21.52 3.46
C GLN A 380 -30.68 20.37 3.38
N GLY A 381 -30.67 19.59 2.30
CA GLY A 381 -29.64 18.56 2.06
C GLY A 381 -29.74 17.35 3.01
N TYR A 382 -30.81 17.24 3.79
CA TYR A 382 -31.10 16.09 4.63
C TYR A 382 -32.56 15.66 4.47
N PHE A 383 -32.85 14.42 4.85
CA PHE A 383 -34.20 13.90 4.98
C PHE A 383 -34.35 13.30 6.38
N VAL A 384 -35.60 13.25 6.86
CA VAL A 384 -35.91 12.67 8.16
C VAL A 384 -36.58 11.33 7.93
N VAL A 385 -36.15 10.32 8.69
CA VAL A 385 -36.83 9.03 8.77
C VAL A 385 -37.44 8.93 10.15
N GLU A 386 -38.77 8.87 10.20
CA GLU A 386 -39.51 8.69 11.44
C GLU A 386 -39.87 7.21 11.61
N ASN A 387 -39.36 6.61 12.69
CA ASN A 387 -39.76 5.27 13.12
C ASN A 387 -41.10 5.38 13.86
N THR A 388 -42.13 4.69 13.37
CA THR A 388 -43.45 4.68 14.02
C THR A 388 -43.74 3.39 14.80
N THR A 389 -42.72 2.53 14.96
CA THR A 389 -42.81 1.28 15.74
C THR A 389 -42.14 1.44 17.12
N ALA A 390 -42.44 0.51 18.03
CA ALA A 390 -41.80 0.44 19.35
C ALA A 390 -40.43 -0.26 19.35
N GLU A 391 -40.01 -0.81 18.21
CA GLU A 391 -38.77 -1.57 18.06
C GLU A 391 -37.69 -0.72 17.39
N ALA A 392 -36.41 -1.02 17.67
CA ALA A 392 -35.30 -0.35 17.02
C ALA A 392 -35.22 -0.79 15.55
N ILE A 393 -35.24 0.18 14.62
CA ILE A 393 -35.04 -0.09 13.19
C ILE A 393 -33.62 0.29 12.77
N ARG A 394 -33.04 -0.49 11.85
CA ARG A 394 -31.81 -0.14 11.13
C ARG A 394 -32.22 0.55 9.82
N VAL A 395 -31.68 1.74 9.58
CA VAL A 395 -31.89 2.50 8.34
C VAL A 395 -30.58 2.53 7.56
N GLU A 396 -30.61 2.04 6.33
CA GLU A 396 -29.48 2.11 5.39
C GLU A 396 -29.88 2.93 4.17
N VAL A 397 -28.97 3.81 3.74
CA VAL A 397 -29.19 4.71 2.60
C VAL A 397 -28.19 4.32 1.54
N SER A 398 -28.66 3.93 0.35
CA SER A 398 -27.78 3.48 -0.73
C SER A 398 -27.97 4.33 -1.98
N THR A 399 -26.89 4.48 -2.77
CA THR A 399 -26.94 5.12 -4.08
C THR A 399 -27.72 4.27 -5.08
N LEU A 400 -28.07 4.84 -6.24
CA LEU A 400 -28.66 4.09 -7.36
C LEU A 400 -27.77 2.95 -7.89
N THR A 401 -26.49 2.92 -7.52
CA THR A 401 -25.53 1.85 -7.84
C THR A 401 -25.34 0.84 -6.71
N GLY A 402 -26.11 0.95 -5.62
CA GLY A 402 -26.07 0.03 -4.48
C GLY A 402 -24.96 0.29 -3.47
N GLN A 403 -24.23 1.41 -3.55
CA GLN A 403 -23.23 1.76 -2.53
C GLN A 403 -23.90 2.38 -1.31
N VAL A 404 -23.58 1.87 -0.12
CA VAL A 404 -24.04 2.43 1.15
C VAL A 404 -23.43 3.81 1.38
N VAL A 405 -24.29 4.81 1.56
CA VAL A 405 -23.93 6.19 1.87
C VAL A 405 -23.64 6.28 3.37
N ARG A 406 -22.40 6.59 3.72
CA ARG A 406 -22.03 6.85 5.12
C ARG A 406 -22.63 8.19 5.56
N VAL A 407 -23.61 8.13 6.45
CA VAL A 407 -24.14 9.31 7.13
C VAL A 407 -23.13 9.71 8.21
N ALA A 408 -22.66 10.95 8.18
CA ALA A 408 -21.66 11.48 9.11
C ALA A 408 -22.23 11.75 10.50
#